data_AF-A0A2H0PNE6-F1
#
_entry.id   AF-A0A2H0PNE6-F1
#
_cell.length_a   1.000
_cell.length_b   1.000
_cell.length_c   1.000
_cell.angle_alpha   90.00
_cell.angle_beta   90.00
_cell.angle_gamma   90.00
#
_symmetry.space_group_name_H-M   'P 1'
#
loop_
_entity.id
_entity.type
_entity.pdbx_description
1 polymer ?
#
loop_
_entity_poly.entity_id
_entity_poly.type
_entity_poly.pdbx_seq_one_letter_code
_entity_poly.pdbx_strand_id
1 'polypeptide(L)'
;MIGEFLMLLGAFFMFSGALGLNRAEDSFQRFHIAGKVSLFGLAIFILGDIIIYHEETSSWSFIAVLGILILLFTGPFAAHVLAQALYRQKNSKKS
;
A
#
# COMPACT_ATOMS: atom_id res chain seq x y z
N MET A 1 -10.23 -2.38 23.08
CA MET A 1 -10.11 -3.84 22.82
C MET A 1 -10.24 -4.17 21.35
N ILE A 2 -11.38 -3.92 20.68
CA ILE A 2 -11.54 -4.33 19.27
C ILE A 2 -10.63 -3.53 18.31
N GLY A 3 -10.48 -2.22 18.53
CA GLY A 3 -9.65 -1.37 17.67
C GLY A 3 -8.16 -1.70 17.75
N GLU A 4 -7.64 -2.00 18.94
CA GLU A 4 -6.23 -2.38 19.13
C GLU A 4 -5.90 -3.68 18.40
N PHE A 5 -6.83 -4.65 18.44
CA PHE A 5 -6.68 -5.90 17.70
C PHE A 5 -6.64 -5.65 16.18
N LEU A 6 -7.53 -4.79 15.66
CA LEU A 6 -7.51 -4.40 14.25
C LEU A 6 -6.20 -3.70 13.86
N MET A 7 -5.68 -2.80 14.70
CA MET A 7 -4.40 -2.14 14.45
C MET A 7 -3.24 -3.13 14.41
N LEU A 8 -3.17 -4.08 15.35
CA LEU A 8 -2.17 -5.14 15.35
C LEU A 8 -2.27 -6.04 14.10
N LEU A 9 -3.50 -6.39 13.70
CA LEU A 9 -3.75 -7.17 12.50
C LEU A 9 -3.30 -6.41 11.24
N GLY A 10 -3.65 -5.13 11.12
CA GLY A 10 -3.24 -4.26 10.02
C GLY A 10 -1.72 -4.13 9.93
N ALA A 11 -1.05 -3.93 11.07
CA ALA A 11 0.41 -3.87 11.16
C ALA A 11 1.07 -5.19 10.75
N PHE A 12 0.49 -6.34 11.13
CA PHE A 12 0.96 -7.65 10.69
C PHE A 12 0.89 -7.81 9.16
N PHE A 13 -0.20 -7.37 8.52
CA PHE A 13 -0.31 -7.38 7.06
C PHE A 13 0.72 -6.46 6.40
N MET A 14 0.93 -5.25 6.93
CA MET A 14 1.98 -4.36 6.41
C MET A 14 3.37 -4.99 6.51
N PHE A 15 3.67 -5.62 7.64
CA PHE A 15 4.93 -6.33 7.86
C PHE A 15 5.10 -7.50 6.87
N SER A 16 4.05 -8.31 6.69
CA SER A 16 4.04 -9.38 5.69
C SER A 16 4.21 -8.85 4.27
N GLY A 17 3.64 -7.69 3.95
CA GLY A 17 3.79 -7.02 2.66
C GLY A 17 5.24 -6.57 2.41
N ALA A 18 5.88 -5.98 3.43
CA ALA A 18 7.29 -5.59 3.37
C ALA A 18 8.21 -6.81 3.19
N LEU A 19 7.93 -7.92 3.88
CA LEU A 19 8.65 -9.19 3.68
C LEU A 19 8.45 -9.75 2.27
N GLY A 20 7.21 -9.73 1.76
CA GLY A 20 6.88 -10.16 0.40
C GLY A 20 7.58 -9.32 -0.67
N LEU A 21 7.75 -8.01 -0.42
CA LEU A 21 8.47 -7.10 -1.31
C LEU A 21 9.96 -7.45 -1.40
N ASN A 22 10.59 -7.80 -0.26
CA ASN A 22 12.01 -8.18 -0.23
C ASN A 22 12.30 -9.48 -1.00
N ARG A 23 11.32 -10.40 -1.04
CA ARG A 23 11.44 -11.68 -1.78
C ARG A 23 11.16 -11.55 -3.27
N ALA A 24 10.53 -10.47 -3.74
CA ALA A 24 10.13 -10.34 -5.13
C ALA A 24 11.32 -10.01 -6.05
N GLU A 25 11.52 -10.84 -7.07
CA GLU A 25 12.63 -10.72 -8.03
C GLU A 25 12.31 -9.77 -9.20
N ASP A 26 11.04 -9.69 -9.61
CA ASP A 26 10.58 -8.81 -10.71
C ASP A 26 9.90 -7.53 -10.19
N SER A 27 10.20 -6.39 -10.82
CA SER A 27 9.56 -5.09 -10.61
C SER A 27 8.03 -5.14 -10.71
N PHE A 28 7.45 -5.94 -11.61
CA PHE A 28 5.99 -6.09 -11.68
C PHE A 28 5.41 -6.82 -10.46
N GLN A 29 6.10 -7.86 -10.02
CA GLN A 29 5.71 -8.63 -8.84
C GLN A 29 5.82 -7.78 -7.57
N ARG A 30 6.86 -6.95 -7.48
CA ARG A 30 7.02 -5.93 -6.42
C ARG A 30 5.85 -4.96 -6.38
N PHE A 31 5.42 -4.44 -7.52
CA PHE A 31 4.25 -3.55 -7.61
C PHE A 31 2.96 -4.21 -7.16
N HIS A 32 2.74 -5.47 -7.57
CA HIS A 32 1.54 -6.22 -7.22
C HIS A 32 1.44 -6.49 -5.71
N ILE A 33 2.55 -6.92 -5.10
CA ILE A 33 2.64 -7.24 -3.67
C ILE A 33 2.53 -5.95 -2.85
N ALA A 34 3.29 -4.91 -3.20
CA ALA A 34 3.27 -3.63 -2.50
C ALA A 34 1.89 -2.97 -2.57
N GLY A 35 1.21 -3.04 -3.71
CA GLY A 35 -0.12 -2.45 -3.86
C GLY A 35 -1.17 -3.17 -3.03
N LYS A 36 -1.36 -4.48 -3.24
CA LYS A 36 -2.47 -5.22 -2.61
C LYS A 36 -2.32 -5.36 -1.09
N VAL A 37 -1.14 -5.74 -0.62
CA VAL A 37 -0.95 -6.09 0.80
C VAL A 37 -0.87 -4.82 1.65
N SER A 38 -0.15 -3.80 1.18
CA SER A 38 0.03 -2.57 1.95
C SER A 38 -1.27 -1.77 2.09
N LEU A 39 -2.04 -1.62 1.00
CA LEU A 39 -3.32 -0.90 1.05
C LEU A 39 -4.34 -1.59 1.95
N PHE A 40 -4.38 -2.93 1.92
CA PHE A 40 -5.29 -3.70 2.76
C PHE A 40 -4.90 -3.61 4.25
N GLY A 41 -3.61 -3.73 4.56
CA GLY A 41 -3.10 -3.53 5.92
C GLY A 41 -3.38 -2.12 6.45
N LEU A 42 -3.20 -1.09 5.61
CA LEU A 42 -3.47 0.31 5.96
C LEU A 42 -4.96 0.55 6.22
N ALA A 43 -5.83 -0.04 5.39
CA ALA A 43 -7.28 0.06 5.58
C ALA A 43 -7.72 -0.54 6.92
N ILE A 44 -7.24 -1.73 7.28
CA ILE A 44 -7.57 -2.38 8.55
C ILE A 44 -7.03 -1.57 9.74
N PHE A 45 -5.80 -1.07 9.62
CA PHE A 45 -5.18 -0.26 10.67
C PHE A 45 -5.97 1.01 10.96
N ILE A 46 -6.37 1.73 9.89
CA ILE A 46 -7.16 2.96 10.01
C ILE A 46 -8.56 2.68 10.53
N LEU A 47 -9.18 1.57 10.17
CA LEU A 47 -10.45 1.16 10.79
C LEU A 47 -10.30 0.94 12.31
N GLY A 48 -9.20 0.35 12.75
CA GLY A 48 -8.88 0.22 14.17
C GLY A 48 -8.69 1.58 14.85
N ASP A 49 -7.97 2.49 14.21
CA ASP A 49 -7.74 3.87 14.67
C ASP A 49 -9.06 4.66 14.83
N ILE A 50 -9.94 4.62 13.83
CA ILE A 50 -11.26 5.28 13.84
C ILE A 50 -12.12 4.76 15.00
N ILE A 51 -12.06 3.46 15.31
CA ILE A 51 -12.86 2.87 16.38
C ILE A 51 -12.35 3.31 17.77
N ILE A 52 -11.05 3.49 17.94
CA ILE A 52 -10.46 3.94 19.22
C ILE A 52 -10.69 5.43 19.43
N TYR A 53 -10.45 6.23 18.38
CA TYR A 53 -10.39 7.69 18.46
C TYR A 53 -11.62 8.39 17.86
N HIS A 54 -12.76 7.68 17.83
CA HIS A 54 -14.00 8.15 17.20
C HIS A 54 -14.45 9.53 17.71
N GLU A 55 -14.27 9.82 18.99
CA GLU A 55 -14.78 11.05 19.63
C GLU A 55 -13.82 12.24 19.54
N GLU A 56 -12.51 12.01 19.38
CA GLU A 56 -11.50 13.09 19.47
C GLU A 56 -10.86 13.45 18.12
N THR A 57 -10.94 12.60 17.08
CA THR A 57 -10.02 12.73 15.94
C THR A 57 -10.66 12.60 14.55
N SER A 58 -11.77 13.32 14.34
CA SER A 58 -12.46 13.40 13.06
C SER A 58 -11.57 13.92 11.91
N SER A 59 -10.72 14.93 12.17
CA SER A 59 -9.81 15.48 11.15
C SER A 59 -8.70 14.50 10.74
N TRP A 60 -8.23 13.66 11.67
CA TRP A 60 -7.15 12.71 11.40
C TRP A 60 -7.64 11.52 10.58
N SER A 61 -8.85 11.04 10.89
CA SER A 61 -9.53 10.00 10.12
C SER A 61 -9.66 10.40 8.64
N PHE A 62 -9.98 11.66 8.36
CA PHE A 62 -10.07 12.18 7.00
C PHE A 62 -8.72 12.15 6.26
N ILE A 63 -7.64 12.61 6.92
CA ILE A 63 -6.29 12.61 6.34
C ILE A 63 -5.82 11.18 6.06
N ALA A 64 -6.11 10.25 6.97
CA ALA A 64 -5.74 8.84 6.82
C ALA A 64 -6.43 8.17 5.62
N VAL A 65 -7.75 8.38 5.46
CA VAL A 65 -8.50 7.90 4.30
C VAL A 65 -8.01 8.54 3.01
N LEU A 66 -7.73 9.85 3.03
CA LEU A 66 -7.18 10.56 1.87
C LEU A 66 -5.80 10.01 1.47
N GLY A 67 -4.96 9.65 2.44
CA GLY A 67 -3.67 9.00 2.23
C GLY A 67 -3.80 7.68 1.47
N ILE A 68 -4.76 6.82 1.85
CA ILE A 68 -5.07 5.57 1.11
C ILE A 68 -5.47 5.88 -0.33
N LEU A 69 -6.36 6.86 -0.54
CA LEU A 69 -6.81 7.22 -1.88
C LEU A 69 -5.65 7.70 -2.75
N ILE A 70 -4.78 8.56 -2.21
CA ILE A 70 -3.58 9.03 -2.93
C ILE A 70 -2.66 7.85 -3.28
N LEU A 71 -2.43 6.92 -2.35
CA LEU A 71 -1.64 5.71 -2.60
C LEU A 71 -2.30 4.82 -3.67
N LEU A 72 -3.62 4.70 -3.66
CA LEU A 72 -4.38 3.94 -4.65
C LEU A 72 -4.25 4.56 -6.05
N PHE A 73 -4.25 5.89 -6.16
CA PHE A 73 -3.99 6.60 -7.42
C PHE A 73 -2.52 6.55 -7.85
N THR A 74 -1.59 6.51 -6.91
CA THR A 74 -0.15 6.41 -7.17
C THR A 74 0.19 5.07 -7.82
N GLY A 75 -0.48 3.99 -7.42
CA GLY A 75 -0.33 2.64 -7.98
C GLY A 75 -0.41 2.57 -9.51
N PRO A 76 -1.55 2.91 -10.15
CA PRO A 76 -1.70 2.86 -11.60
C PRO A 76 -0.79 3.85 -12.33
N PHE A 77 -0.51 5.02 -11.74
CA PHE A 77 0.40 6.00 -12.33
C PHE A 77 1.82 5.45 -12.42
N ALA A 78 2.28 4.83 -11.33
CA ALA A 78 3.60 4.23 -11.29
C ALA A 78 3.68 2.95 -12.14
N ALA A 79 2.60 2.18 -12.26
CA ALA A 79 2.51 1.07 -13.21
C ALA A 79 2.65 1.53 -14.68
N HIS A 80 2.04 2.67 -15.03
CA HIS A 80 2.17 3.26 -16.36
C HIS A 80 3.63 3.68 -16.67
N VAL A 81 4.28 4.37 -15.74
CA VAL A 81 5.70 4.76 -15.87
C VAL A 81 6.61 3.54 -15.94
N LEU A 82 6.36 2.50 -15.14
CA LEU A 82 7.12 1.26 -15.15
C LEU A 82 7.00 0.55 -16.51
N ALA A 83 5.81 0.50 -17.09
CA ALA A 83 5.59 -0.06 -18.42
C ALA A 83 6.39 0.69 -19.51
N GLN A 84 6.42 2.03 -19.44
CA GLN A 84 7.25 2.84 -20.35
C GLN A 84 8.76 2.57 -20.15
N ALA A 85 9.22 2.43 -18.91
CA ALA A 85 10.62 2.14 -18.61
C ALA A 85 11.06 0.78 -19.16
N LEU A 86 10.24 -0.26 -18.99
CA LEU A 86 10.51 -1.59 -19.53
C LEU A 86 10.51 -1.61 -21.06
N TYR A 87 9.62 -0.85 -21.71
CA TYR A 87 9.62 -0.70 -23.16
C TYR A 87 10.95 -0.11 -23.67
N ARG A 88 11.47 0.92 -22.99
CA ARG A 88 12.79 1.52 -23.32
C ARG A 88 13.95 0.56 -23.07
N GLN A 89 13.93 -0.17 -21.95
CA GLN A 89 14.95 -1.17 -21.62
C GLN A 89 15.03 -2.28 -22.68
N LYS A 90 13.88 -2.75 -23.17
CA LYS A 90 13.79 -3.76 -24.23
C LYS A 90 14.39 -3.27 -25.55
N ASN A 91 14.12 -2.02 -25.94
CA ASN A 91 14.66 -1.44 -27.17
C ASN A 91 16.18 -1.20 -27.09
N SER A 92 16.72 -0.85 -25.92
CA SER A 92 18.16 -0.67 -25.72
C SER A 92 18.97 -1.97 -25.83
N LYS A 93 18.40 -3.14 -25.49
CA LYS A 93 19.08 -4.44 -25.63
C LYS A 93 19.06 -4.99 -27.07
N LYS A 94 18.39 -4.31 -28.01
CA LYS A 94 18.21 -4.76 -29.40
C LYS A 94 19.14 -4.04 -30.39
N SER A 95 19.89 -3.03 -29.94
CA SER A 95 20.96 -2.34 -30.68
C SER A 95 22.31 -2.89 -30.27
#